data_AF-A0A6J6NFZ1-F1
#
_entry.id   AF-A0A6J6NFZ1-F1
#
_cell.length_a   1.000
_cell.length_b   1.000
_cell.length_c   1.000
_cell.angle_alpha   90.00
_cell.angle_beta   90.00
_cell.angle_gamma   90.00
#
_symmetry.space_group_name_H-M   'P 1'
#
loop_
_entity.id
_entity.type
_entity.pdbx_description
1 polymer ?
#
loop_
_entity_poly.entity_id
_entity_poly.type
_entity_poly.pdbx_seq_one_letter_code
_entity_poly.pdbx_strand_id
1 'polypeptide(L)'
;MKRKISAAIMASFLILGFATPATAATSGAACPTAGATAKIGNSNYICAKNPFFNTTKLTWVWDGCIELNTDYQAGIREAQTLLRASETNRFQQIEPVGTALKDLIKWNALITYARGNIVHYGSTYYSATKASTNKAPTASNIGRTKFWVVSNPTSASAKIGQMPSPTVVLATATRQISALTAASVRSTVPATKLKLNNLAAELTTKRAALEANQAPIQSVVDSLDPLLTELKSAVALVSITRGLIKDKCNPKY
;
A
#
# COMPACT_ATOMS: atom_id res chain seq x y z
N MET A 1 -8.39 -26.86 -42.43
CA MET A 1 -7.33 -27.82 -42.80
C MET A 1 -6.92 -28.62 -41.57
N LYS A 2 -7.15 -29.93 -41.60
CA LYS A 2 -6.67 -30.89 -40.58
C LYS A 2 -5.26 -31.33 -40.97
N ARG A 3 -4.30 -31.29 -40.04
CA ARG A 3 -3.04 -32.04 -40.18
C ARG A 3 -2.89 -32.97 -39.00
N LYS A 4 -3.03 -34.26 -39.29
CA LYS A 4 -2.62 -35.38 -38.44
C LYS A 4 -1.08 -35.43 -38.48
N ILE A 5 -0.45 -35.64 -37.34
CA ILE A 5 0.91 -36.18 -37.27
C ILE A 5 0.87 -37.43 -36.39
N SER A 6 1.51 -38.44 -36.92
CA SER A 6 1.41 -39.86 -36.62
C SER A 6 2.05 -40.28 -35.30
N ALA A 7 1.57 -41.44 -34.83
CA ALA A 7 2.13 -42.23 -33.75
C ALA A 7 3.45 -42.92 -34.14
N ALA A 8 4.35 -43.07 -33.16
CA ALA A 8 5.33 -44.15 -32.98
C ALA A 8 5.81 -44.07 -31.52
N ILE A 9 5.27 -44.87 -30.60
CA ILE A 9 5.70 -46.23 -30.19
C ILE A 9 6.91 -46.22 -29.22
N MET A 10 6.60 -46.67 -27.99
CA MET A 10 7.42 -47.39 -27.00
C MET A 10 8.47 -46.63 -26.19
N ALA A 11 8.19 -46.49 -24.89
CA ALA A 11 8.99 -47.15 -23.86
C ALA A 11 8.18 -47.22 -22.55
N SER A 12 7.57 -48.36 -22.33
CA SER A 12 7.22 -48.86 -21.00
C SER A 12 8.47 -48.89 -20.13
N PHE A 13 8.63 -47.91 -19.25
CA PHE A 13 9.49 -48.02 -18.08
C PHE A 13 8.62 -48.20 -16.85
N LEU A 14 8.24 -49.47 -16.63
CA LEU A 14 8.03 -49.99 -15.29
C LEU A 14 9.41 -50.00 -14.62
N ILE A 15 9.78 -48.87 -14.02
CA ILE A 15 10.89 -48.88 -13.05
C ILE A 15 10.30 -49.49 -11.78
N LEU A 16 10.57 -50.79 -11.60
CA LEU A 16 10.66 -51.39 -10.26
C LEU A 16 11.82 -50.69 -9.54
N GLY A 17 11.53 -49.51 -9.00
CA GLY A 17 12.38 -48.79 -8.07
C GLY A 17 12.07 -49.33 -6.69
N PHE A 18 13.10 -49.85 -6.03
CA PHE A 18 13.15 -50.31 -4.65
C PHE A 18 11.95 -49.87 -3.80
N ALA A 19 11.23 -50.84 -3.24
CA ALA A 19 10.38 -50.60 -2.09
C ALA A 19 11.27 -50.10 -0.93
N THR A 20 11.57 -48.81 -0.92
CA THR A 20 11.74 -48.09 0.34
C THR A 20 10.51 -48.44 1.17
N PRO A 21 10.65 -48.76 2.46
CA PRO A 21 9.49 -49.07 3.29
C PRO A 21 8.46 -47.97 3.06
N ALA A 22 7.22 -48.36 2.74
CA ALA A 22 6.11 -47.45 2.54
C ALA A 22 5.90 -46.70 3.86
N THR A 23 6.70 -45.67 4.08
CA THR A 23 6.49 -44.73 5.15
C THR A 23 5.20 -44.08 4.76
N ALA A 24 4.14 -44.36 5.54
CA ALA A 24 2.84 -43.79 5.30
C ALA A 24 3.03 -42.28 5.08
N ALA A 25 2.57 -41.80 3.93
CA ALA A 25 2.69 -40.38 3.59
C ALA A 25 2.08 -39.60 4.77
N THR A 26 2.88 -38.73 5.36
CA THR A 26 2.49 -37.93 6.52
C THR A 26 2.41 -36.49 6.07
N SER A 27 1.37 -35.76 6.50
CA SER A 27 1.18 -34.36 6.15
C SER A 27 2.43 -33.56 6.52
N GLY A 28 2.95 -32.75 5.59
CA GLY A 28 4.16 -31.96 5.81
C GLY A 28 5.49 -32.73 5.79
N ALA A 29 5.48 -34.06 5.74
CA ALA A 29 6.71 -34.84 5.61
C ALA A 29 7.33 -34.67 4.21
N ALA A 30 8.64 -34.86 4.12
CA ALA A 30 9.36 -34.82 2.85
C ALA A 30 8.82 -35.86 1.87
N CYS A 31 8.79 -35.52 0.60
CA CYS A 31 8.32 -36.41 -0.47
C CYS A 31 9.34 -36.44 -1.62
N PRO A 32 9.42 -37.57 -2.35
CA PRO A 32 10.56 -37.85 -3.23
C PRO A 32 10.52 -37.10 -4.56
N THR A 33 9.33 -36.88 -5.12
CA THR A 33 9.16 -36.41 -6.50
C THR A 33 8.03 -35.41 -6.61
N ALA A 34 8.31 -34.21 -7.14
CA ALA A 34 7.32 -33.18 -7.35
C ALA A 34 6.16 -33.68 -8.22
N GLY A 35 4.92 -33.36 -7.84
CA GLY A 35 3.71 -33.80 -8.54
C GLY A 35 3.24 -35.20 -8.20
N ALA A 36 3.99 -35.99 -7.42
CA ALA A 36 3.49 -37.24 -6.87
C ALA A 36 2.24 -36.98 -6.01
N THR A 37 1.27 -37.88 -6.06
CA THR A 37 0.03 -37.79 -5.27
C THR A 37 -0.02 -38.92 -4.23
N ALA A 38 -0.61 -38.62 -3.08
CA ALA A 38 -0.85 -39.60 -2.02
C ALA A 38 -2.18 -39.29 -1.32
N LYS A 39 -2.77 -40.31 -0.72
CA LYS A 39 -3.94 -40.15 0.15
C LYS A 39 -3.49 -40.29 1.60
N ILE A 40 -3.79 -39.27 2.41
CA ILE A 40 -3.47 -39.27 3.85
C ILE A 40 -4.80 -39.08 4.58
N GLY A 41 -5.29 -40.15 5.22
CA GLY A 41 -6.67 -40.22 5.69
C GLY A 41 -7.67 -40.11 4.53
N ASN A 42 -8.60 -39.14 4.62
CA ASN A 42 -9.63 -38.90 3.60
C ASN A 42 -9.28 -37.79 2.61
N SER A 43 -8.10 -37.17 2.73
CA SER A 43 -7.71 -36.02 1.91
C SER A 43 -6.60 -36.39 0.93
N ASN A 44 -6.58 -35.70 -0.21
CA ASN A 44 -5.55 -35.86 -1.23
C ASN A 44 -4.39 -34.91 -0.96
N TYR A 45 -3.18 -35.40 -1.17
CA TYR A 45 -1.96 -34.64 -1.01
C TYR A 45 -1.14 -34.71 -2.28
N ILE A 46 -0.45 -33.62 -2.58
CA ILE A 46 0.49 -33.49 -3.67
C ILE A 46 1.88 -33.17 -3.12
N CYS A 47 2.89 -33.83 -3.67
CA CYS A 47 4.27 -33.56 -3.38
C CYS A 47 4.68 -32.24 -4.04
N ALA A 48 4.76 -31.18 -3.26
CA ALA A 48 5.03 -29.83 -3.75
C ALA A 48 5.74 -28.99 -2.68
N LYS A 49 6.24 -27.83 -3.09
CA LYS A 49 6.62 -26.78 -2.12
C LYS A 49 5.33 -26.17 -1.58
N ASN A 50 5.21 -26.02 -0.25
CA ASN A 50 4.02 -25.43 0.35
C ASN A 50 3.98 -23.93 0.01
N PRO A 51 2.96 -23.41 -0.70
CA PRO A 51 2.96 -22.01 -1.12
C PRO A 51 2.74 -21.00 0.03
N PHE A 52 2.30 -21.46 1.21
CA PHE A 52 2.05 -20.61 2.38
C PHE A 52 3.23 -20.52 3.35
N PHE A 53 4.23 -21.38 3.16
CA PHE A 53 5.44 -21.44 3.96
C PHE A 53 6.62 -21.39 2.98
N ASN A 54 7.57 -20.47 3.15
CA ASN A 54 8.66 -20.31 2.19
C ASN A 54 9.64 -21.51 2.26
N THR A 55 9.23 -22.67 1.73
CA THR A 55 9.97 -23.93 1.79
C THR A 55 10.75 -24.14 0.51
N THR A 56 12.01 -24.51 0.64
CA THR A 56 12.83 -25.01 -0.48
C THR A 56 12.64 -26.51 -0.70
N LYS A 57 12.09 -27.21 0.30
CA LYS A 57 11.86 -28.66 0.31
C LYS A 57 10.48 -29.02 -0.24
N LEU A 58 10.41 -30.16 -0.92
CA LEU A 58 9.16 -30.81 -1.32
C LEU A 58 8.57 -31.55 -0.11
N THR A 59 7.29 -31.32 0.13
CA THR A 59 6.54 -31.96 1.21
C THR A 59 5.19 -32.45 0.71
N TRP A 60 4.55 -33.37 1.41
CA TRP A 60 3.15 -33.70 1.18
C TRP A 60 2.26 -32.53 1.61
N VAL A 61 1.74 -31.78 0.64
CA VAL A 61 0.86 -30.62 0.83
C VAL A 61 -0.56 -31.02 0.47
N TRP A 62 -1.54 -30.64 1.30
CA TRP A 62 -2.95 -30.86 0.98
C TRP A 62 -3.30 -30.17 -0.34
N ASP A 63 -3.94 -30.89 -1.27
CA ASP A 63 -4.26 -30.38 -2.62
C ASP A 63 -5.07 -29.07 -2.59
N GLY A 64 -6.02 -28.96 -1.66
CA GLY A 64 -6.79 -27.74 -1.45
C GLY A 64 -5.94 -26.52 -1.07
N CYS A 65 -4.75 -26.69 -0.47
CA CYS A 65 -3.84 -25.57 -0.26
C CYS A 65 -3.24 -25.02 -1.56
N ILE A 66 -3.03 -25.88 -2.56
CA ILE A 66 -2.54 -25.45 -3.87
C ILE A 66 -3.61 -24.66 -4.60
N GLU A 67 -4.86 -25.15 -4.58
CA GLU A 67 -6.02 -24.47 -5.14
C GLU A 67 -6.28 -23.13 -4.46
N LEU A 68 -6.39 -23.11 -3.13
CA LEU A 68 -6.62 -21.88 -2.35
C LEU A 68 -5.51 -20.85 -2.53
N ASN A 69 -4.24 -21.25 -2.69
CA ASN A 69 -3.19 -20.30 -3.02
C ASN A 69 -3.39 -19.72 -4.42
N THR A 70 -3.77 -20.53 -5.40
CA THR A 70 -4.02 -20.07 -6.77
C THR A 70 -5.14 -19.01 -6.79
N ASP A 71 -6.27 -19.31 -6.15
CA ASP A 71 -7.41 -18.39 -6.03
C ASP A 71 -7.04 -17.12 -5.28
N TYR A 72 -6.34 -17.26 -4.15
CA TYR A 72 -5.84 -16.11 -3.39
C TYR A 72 -4.97 -15.19 -4.25
N GLN A 73 -4.03 -15.74 -5.02
CA GLN A 73 -3.11 -14.95 -5.85
C GLN A 73 -3.83 -14.27 -7.01
N ALA A 74 -4.84 -14.91 -7.60
CA ALA A 74 -5.69 -14.30 -8.62
C ALA A 74 -6.50 -13.14 -8.02
N GLY A 75 -7.22 -13.38 -6.93
CA GLY A 75 -8.08 -12.38 -6.28
C GLY A 75 -7.30 -11.18 -5.74
N ILE A 76 -6.16 -11.39 -5.07
CA ILE A 76 -5.35 -10.26 -4.57
C ILE A 76 -4.77 -9.43 -5.73
N ARG A 77 -4.41 -10.06 -6.85
CA ARG A 77 -3.88 -9.37 -8.03
C ARG A 77 -4.94 -8.49 -8.67
N GLU A 78 -6.14 -9.02 -8.85
CA GLU A 78 -7.27 -8.26 -9.38
C GLU A 78 -7.62 -7.07 -8.49
N ALA A 79 -7.81 -7.30 -7.19
CA ALA A 79 -8.11 -6.25 -6.22
C ALA A 79 -7.05 -5.15 -6.20
N GLN A 80 -5.76 -5.51 -6.23
CA GLN A 80 -4.67 -4.54 -6.31
C GLN A 80 -4.63 -3.80 -7.65
N THR A 81 -4.99 -4.45 -8.75
CA THR A 81 -5.02 -3.82 -10.09
C THR A 81 -6.11 -2.75 -10.14
N LEU A 82 -7.31 -3.08 -9.66
CA LEU A 82 -8.42 -2.13 -9.54
C LEU A 82 -8.07 -0.98 -8.61
N LEU A 83 -7.47 -1.26 -7.44
CA LEU A 83 -7.01 -0.21 -6.52
C LEU A 83 -6.01 0.73 -7.19
N ARG A 84 -4.98 0.20 -7.87
CA ARG A 84 -3.97 1.01 -8.58
C ARG A 84 -4.58 1.86 -9.69
N ALA A 85 -5.52 1.31 -10.45
CA ALA A 85 -6.23 2.03 -11.50
C ALA A 85 -7.05 3.19 -10.92
N SER A 86 -7.79 2.95 -9.83
CA SER A 86 -8.55 3.99 -9.12
C SER A 86 -7.66 5.05 -8.49
N GLU A 87 -6.51 4.67 -7.91
CA GLU A 87 -5.54 5.64 -7.36
C GLU A 87 -4.94 6.52 -8.45
N THR A 88 -4.68 5.95 -9.64
CA THR A 88 -4.18 6.68 -10.82
C THR A 88 -5.23 7.61 -11.39
N ASN A 89 -6.46 7.14 -11.54
CA ASN A 89 -7.58 7.94 -12.02
C ASN A 89 -7.80 9.15 -11.10
N ARG A 90 -7.83 8.92 -9.79
CA ARG A 90 -7.87 10.00 -8.80
C ARG A 90 -6.72 10.98 -8.97
N PHE A 91 -5.48 10.50 -9.11
CA PHE A 91 -4.35 11.39 -9.34
C PHE A 91 -4.56 12.24 -10.60
N GLN A 92 -4.94 11.64 -11.72
CA GLN A 92 -5.16 12.34 -12.99
C GLN A 92 -6.27 13.40 -12.90
N GLN A 93 -7.37 13.12 -12.18
CA GLN A 93 -8.45 14.09 -12.05
C GLN A 93 -8.12 15.26 -11.11
N ILE A 94 -7.18 15.09 -10.17
CA ILE A 94 -6.78 16.17 -9.25
C ILE A 94 -5.49 16.89 -9.70
N GLU A 95 -4.67 16.30 -10.58
CA GLU A 95 -3.41 16.88 -11.06
C GLU A 95 -3.54 18.28 -11.71
N PRO A 96 -4.56 18.57 -12.55
CA PRO A 96 -4.77 19.89 -13.16
C PRO A 96 -4.93 21.04 -12.16
N VAL A 97 -5.35 20.74 -10.92
CA VAL A 97 -5.54 21.70 -9.82
C VAL A 97 -4.53 21.51 -8.69
N GLY A 98 -3.64 20.53 -8.83
CA GLY A 98 -2.72 20.11 -7.79
C GLY A 98 -1.64 21.14 -7.50
N THR A 99 -1.29 22.03 -8.42
CA THR A 99 -0.25 23.06 -8.18
C THR A 99 -0.68 24.06 -7.12
N ALA A 100 -1.88 24.65 -7.22
CA ALA A 100 -2.40 25.59 -6.23
C ALA A 100 -2.56 24.95 -4.84
N LEU A 101 -3.02 23.69 -4.80
CA LEU A 101 -3.12 22.91 -3.57
C LEU A 101 -1.74 22.64 -2.96
N LYS A 102 -0.76 22.20 -3.74
CA LYS A 102 0.62 21.93 -3.29
C LYS A 102 1.28 23.18 -2.72
N ASP A 103 1.09 24.33 -3.36
CA ASP A 103 1.70 25.59 -2.94
C ASP A 103 1.22 26.04 -1.57
N LEU A 104 -0.06 25.79 -1.24
CA LEU A 104 -0.63 26.13 0.06
C LEU A 104 -0.07 25.33 1.23
N ILE A 105 0.36 24.10 0.98
CA ILE A 105 0.91 23.21 2.01
C ILE A 105 2.39 22.90 1.76
N LYS A 106 3.08 23.69 0.94
CA LYS A 106 4.52 23.52 0.72
C LYS A 106 5.26 23.67 2.05
N TRP A 107 6.14 22.72 2.35
CA TRP A 107 6.91 22.79 3.60
C TRP A 107 7.76 24.07 3.66
N ASN A 108 7.82 24.67 4.84
CA ASN A 108 8.59 25.87 5.13
C ASN A 108 9.21 25.77 6.54
N ALA A 109 10.49 26.12 6.65
CA ALA A 109 11.24 26.04 7.90
C ALA A 109 10.69 26.94 9.03
N LEU A 110 10.01 28.03 8.67
CA LEU A 110 9.47 29.02 9.61
C LEU A 110 8.15 28.60 10.25
N ILE A 111 7.47 27.59 9.69
CA ILE A 111 6.17 27.13 10.18
C ILE A 111 6.40 26.07 11.27
N THR A 112 5.71 26.25 12.39
CA THR A 112 5.53 25.19 13.39
C THR A 112 4.38 24.29 12.96
N TYR A 113 4.69 23.04 12.64
CA TYR A 113 3.71 22.04 12.24
C TYR A 113 3.22 21.27 13.46
N ALA A 114 1.90 21.29 13.71
CA ALA A 114 1.25 20.46 14.72
C ALA A 114 0.98 19.05 14.18
N ARG A 115 0.75 18.08 15.08
CA ARG A 115 0.36 16.71 14.72
C ARG A 115 -0.84 16.74 13.77
N GLY A 116 -0.76 15.97 12.69
CA GLY A 116 -1.77 15.87 11.65
C GLY A 116 -1.72 16.98 10.59
N ASN A 117 -0.84 17.99 10.72
CA ASN A 117 -0.60 18.91 9.60
C ASN A 117 0.04 18.16 8.44
N ILE A 118 -0.43 18.45 7.22
CA ILE A 118 0.09 17.84 6.00
C ILE A 118 0.94 18.85 5.24
N VAL A 119 2.04 18.39 4.65
CA VAL A 119 2.92 19.22 3.82
C VAL A 119 3.26 18.53 2.52
N HIS A 120 3.47 19.32 1.48
CA HIS A 120 4.15 18.90 0.26
C HIS A 120 5.65 19.20 0.39
N TYR A 121 6.50 18.18 0.19
CA TYR A 121 7.95 18.31 0.24
C TYR A 121 8.62 17.34 -0.74
N GLY A 122 9.55 17.86 -1.55
CA GLY A 122 10.10 17.11 -2.68
C GLY A 122 8.99 16.78 -3.68
N SER A 123 8.74 15.49 -3.88
CA SER A 123 7.72 14.96 -4.80
C SER A 123 6.58 14.23 -4.10
N THR A 124 6.36 14.49 -2.80
CA THR A 124 5.36 13.74 -2.04
C THR A 124 4.74 14.53 -0.88
N TYR A 125 3.75 13.91 -0.23
CA TYR A 125 2.98 14.48 0.86
C TYR A 125 3.27 13.77 2.17
N TYR A 126 3.45 14.54 3.23
CA TYR A 126 3.78 14.03 4.57
C TYR A 126 2.83 14.57 5.61
N SER A 127 2.43 13.72 6.56
CA SER A 127 1.68 14.12 7.75
C SER A 127 2.62 14.21 8.95
N ALA A 128 2.55 15.31 9.68
CA ALA A 128 3.30 15.52 10.90
C ALA A 128 2.81 14.58 12.00
N THR A 129 3.71 13.82 12.61
CA THR A 129 3.40 12.90 13.71
C THR A 129 3.42 13.60 15.08
N LYS A 130 4.13 14.73 15.18
CA LYS A 130 4.28 15.54 16.39
C LYS A 130 4.62 16.98 16.05
N ALA A 131 4.47 17.87 17.03
CA ALA A 131 4.83 19.26 16.90
C ALA A 131 6.31 19.44 16.53
N SER A 132 6.61 20.21 15.49
CA SER A 132 7.99 20.54 15.13
C SER A 132 8.09 21.81 14.29
N THR A 133 9.23 22.48 14.39
CA THR A 133 9.62 23.63 13.58
C THR A 133 10.97 23.33 12.96
N ASN A 134 11.18 23.72 11.71
CA ASN A 134 12.45 23.50 11.00
C ASN A 134 12.94 22.02 11.00
N LYS A 135 12.00 21.08 10.93
CA LYS A 135 12.30 19.65 10.70
C LYS A 135 11.71 19.26 9.36
N ALA A 136 12.54 19.23 8.32
CA ALA A 136 12.10 18.86 6.98
C ALA A 136 11.77 17.35 6.88
N PRO A 137 10.83 16.94 6.00
CA PRO A 137 10.55 15.53 5.69
C PRO A 137 11.68 14.83 4.90
N THR A 138 12.85 14.69 5.52
CA THR A 138 14.00 13.95 4.98
C THR A 138 14.04 12.53 5.54
N ALA A 139 14.86 11.65 4.94
CA ALA A 139 14.97 10.24 5.36
C ALA A 139 15.20 10.06 6.87
N SER A 140 15.97 10.94 7.52
CA SER A 140 16.23 10.91 8.97
C SER A 140 15.01 11.28 9.84
N ASN A 141 14.05 12.01 9.27
CA ASN A 141 12.87 12.53 9.96
C ASN A 141 11.57 11.79 9.58
N ILE A 142 11.64 10.78 8.71
CA ILE A 142 10.49 9.98 8.26
C ILE A 142 10.41 8.67 9.09
N GLY A 143 9.21 8.36 9.59
CA GLY A 143 8.92 7.14 10.34
C GLY A 143 7.89 7.38 11.44
N ARG A 144 7.21 6.32 11.90
CA ARG A 144 6.12 6.41 12.89
C ARG A 144 6.53 7.10 14.19
N THR A 145 7.79 6.96 14.60
CA THR A 145 8.36 7.57 15.82
C THR A 145 9.12 8.87 15.55
N LYS A 146 9.28 9.23 14.27
CA LYS A 146 9.98 10.44 13.82
C LYS A 146 9.00 11.60 13.71
N PHE A 147 9.29 12.62 12.90
CA PHE A 147 8.48 13.84 12.77
C PHE A 147 7.42 13.74 11.66
N TRP A 148 7.66 12.89 10.67
CA TRP A 148 6.84 12.80 9.48
C TRP A 148 6.53 11.34 9.13
N VAL A 149 5.35 11.11 8.58
CA VAL A 149 5.00 9.88 7.86
C VAL A 149 4.44 10.25 6.50
N VAL A 150 4.57 9.37 5.52
CA VAL A 150 3.95 9.56 4.21
C VAL A 150 2.43 9.67 4.40
N SER A 151 1.83 10.73 3.89
CA SER A 151 0.39 10.99 4.00
C SER A 151 -0.35 10.20 2.95
N ASN A 152 -1.32 9.38 3.37
CA ASN A 152 -2.16 8.55 2.49
C ASN A 152 -1.33 7.83 1.40
N PRO A 153 -0.46 6.88 1.78
CA PRO A 153 0.44 6.20 0.84
C PRO A 153 -0.34 5.41 -0.22
N THR A 154 0.22 5.35 -1.44
CA THR A 154 -0.32 4.55 -2.55
C THR A 154 -0.06 3.05 -2.36
N SER A 155 -0.88 2.22 -3.01
CA SER A 155 -0.69 0.76 -3.07
C SER A 155 0.55 0.34 -3.88
N ALA A 156 1.03 1.19 -4.78
CA ALA A 156 2.24 0.94 -5.56
C ALA A 156 3.52 1.15 -4.74
N SER A 157 3.53 2.14 -3.85
CA SER A 157 4.67 2.43 -3.00
C SER A 157 4.27 3.16 -1.73
N ALA A 158 4.66 2.58 -0.58
CA ALA A 158 4.51 3.20 0.74
C ALA A 158 5.33 4.51 0.90
N LYS A 159 6.20 4.83 -0.07
CA LYS A 159 6.99 6.07 -0.09
C LYS A 159 6.30 7.22 -0.83
N ILE A 160 5.22 6.94 -1.56
CA ILE A 160 4.49 7.92 -2.37
C ILE A 160 3.15 8.21 -1.68
N GLY A 161 3.02 9.41 -1.13
CA GLY A 161 1.78 9.94 -0.57
C GLY A 161 0.87 10.52 -1.64
N GLN A 162 -0.42 10.58 -1.32
CA GLN A 162 -1.46 11.13 -2.18
C GLN A 162 -1.86 12.54 -1.72
N MET A 163 -2.26 13.39 -2.67
CA MET A 163 -2.74 14.73 -2.37
C MET A 163 -4.01 14.67 -1.50
N PRO A 164 -4.09 15.46 -0.41
CA PRO A 164 -5.30 15.53 0.41
C PRO A 164 -6.46 16.21 -0.34
N SER A 165 -7.68 16.08 0.20
CA SER A 165 -8.82 16.82 -0.30
C SER A 165 -8.63 18.34 -0.15
N PRO A 166 -9.27 19.18 -0.99
CA PRO A 166 -9.24 20.63 -0.84
C PRO A 166 -9.59 21.09 0.58
N THR A 167 -10.63 20.50 1.18
CA THR A 167 -11.03 20.80 2.57
C THR A 167 -9.89 20.57 3.57
N VAL A 168 -9.14 19.48 3.43
CA VAL A 168 -7.99 19.18 4.30
C VAL A 168 -6.83 20.14 4.06
N VAL A 169 -6.59 20.52 2.79
CA VAL A 169 -5.57 21.52 2.42
C VAL A 169 -5.90 22.88 3.04
N LEU A 170 -7.14 23.34 2.93
CA LEU A 170 -7.60 24.60 3.53
C LEU A 170 -7.50 24.59 5.06
N ALA A 171 -7.95 23.52 5.71
CA ALA A 171 -7.83 23.37 7.15
C ALA A 171 -6.36 23.40 7.60
N THR A 172 -5.47 22.76 6.82
CA THR A 172 -4.03 22.77 7.10
C THR A 172 -3.45 24.17 6.91
N ALA A 173 -3.75 24.85 5.80
CA ALA A 173 -3.28 26.20 5.53
C ALA A 173 -3.73 27.19 6.62
N THR A 174 -4.97 27.09 7.10
CA THR A 174 -5.46 27.89 8.23
C THR A 174 -4.64 27.67 9.49
N ARG A 175 -4.32 26.42 9.84
CA ARG A 175 -3.44 26.13 11.00
C ARG A 175 -2.03 26.69 10.80
N GLN A 176 -1.49 26.62 9.59
CA GLN A 176 -0.16 27.17 9.27
C GLN A 176 -0.14 28.69 9.40
N ILE A 177 -1.16 29.38 8.91
CA ILE A 177 -1.32 30.83 9.05
C ILE A 177 -1.39 31.22 10.53
N SER A 178 -2.21 30.53 11.33
CA SER A 178 -2.27 30.77 12.79
C SER A 178 -0.91 30.54 13.47
N ALA A 179 -0.16 29.51 13.08
CA ALA A 179 1.16 29.23 13.61
C ALA A 179 2.17 30.34 13.28
N LEU A 180 2.14 30.86 12.05
CA LEU A 180 2.99 31.97 11.60
C LEU A 180 2.66 33.26 12.34
N THR A 181 1.37 33.59 12.49
CA THR A 181 0.93 34.76 13.25
C THR A 181 1.37 34.66 14.71
N ALA A 182 1.19 33.50 15.35
CA ALA A 182 1.64 33.28 16.73
C ALA A 182 3.17 33.37 16.87
N ALA A 183 3.93 32.86 15.90
CA ALA A 183 5.38 32.99 15.88
C ALA A 183 5.82 34.46 15.70
N SER A 184 5.11 35.22 14.85
CA SER A 184 5.37 36.64 14.61
C SER A 184 5.16 37.48 15.87
N VAL A 185 4.08 37.21 16.61
CA VAL A 185 3.78 37.88 17.89
C VAL A 185 4.87 37.61 18.94
N ARG A 186 5.41 36.39 18.99
CA ARG A 186 6.48 36.02 19.94
C ARG A 186 7.87 36.50 19.52
N SER A 187 8.07 36.83 18.25
CA SER A 187 9.38 37.22 17.73
C SER A 187 9.73 38.65 18.14
N THR A 188 10.85 38.82 18.84
CA THR A 188 11.44 40.13 19.17
C THR A 188 12.34 40.68 18.06
N VAL A 189 12.71 39.85 17.07
CA VAL A 189 13.59 40.25 15.96
C VAL A 189 12.75 40.84 14.81
N PRO A 190 12.95 42.13 14.44
CA PRO A 190 12.13 42.80 13.42
C PRO A 190 12.16 42.12 12.05
N ALA A 191 13.35 41.71 11.58
CA ALA A 191 13.50 41.03 10.30
C ALA A 191 12.76 39.68 10.26
N THR A 192 12.78 38.94 11.37
CA THR A 192 12.05 37.67 11.50
C THR A 192 10.54 37.90 11.53
N LYS A 193 10.09 38.93 12.25
CA LYS A 193 8.68 39.32 12.30
C LYS A 193 8.14 39.67 10.91
N LEU A 194 8.90 40.43 10.12
CA LEU A 194 8.55 40.76 8.74
C LEU A 194 8.43 39.52 7.87
N LYS A 195 9.39 38.59 7.92
CA LYS A 195 9.34 37.33 7.16
C LYS A 195 8.12 36.48 7.51
N LEU A 196 7.79 36.36 8.79
CA LEU A 196 6.63 35.60 9.28
C LEU A 196 5.31 36.22 8.81
N ASN A 197 5.19 37.55 8.90
CA ASN A 197 4.01 38.27 8.43
C ASN A 197 3.81 38.17 6.92
N ASN A 198 4.89 38.33 6.14
CA ASN A 198 4.82 38.22 4.69
C ASN A 198 4.37 36.82 4.25
N LEU A 199 4.91 35.77 4.88
CA LEU A 199 4.52 34.39 4.59
C LEU A 199 3.06 34.12 5.00
N ALA A 200 2.62 34.63 6.14
CA ALA A 200 1.22 34.50 6.58
C ALA A 200 0.25 35.20 5.63
N ALA A 201 0.61 36.39 5.14
CA ALA A 201 -0.17 37.13 4.15
C ALA A 201 -0.24 36.38 2.80
N GLU A 202 0.89 35.88 2.30
CA GLU A 202 0.96 35.10 1.06
C GLU A 202 0.05 33.86 1.12
N LEU A 203 0.13 33.08 2.21
CA LEU A 203 -0.72 31.91 2.39
C LEU A 203 -2.20 32.30 2.53
N THR A 204 -2.51 33.44 3.15
CA THR A 204 -3.89 33.95 3.26
C THR A 204 -4.48 34.24 1.89
N THR A 205 -3.74 34.93 1.01
CA THR A 205 -4.17 35.21 -0.37
C THR A 205 -4.37 33.92 -1.17
N LYS A 206 -3.40 32.99 -1.11
CA LYS A 206 -3.50 31.70 -1.80
C LYS A 206 -4.69 30.88 -1.30
N ARG A 207 -5.00 30.94 0.00
CA ARG A 207 -6.12 30.20 0.60
C ARG A 207 -7.45 30.73 0.09
N ALA A 208 -7.64 32.06 0.08
CA ALA A 208 -8.84 32.68 -0.45
C ALA A 208 -9.06 32.34 -1.94
N ALA A 209 -7.99 32.31 -2.73
CA ALA A 209 -8.06 31.90 -4.13
C ALA A 209 -8.50 30.43 -4.30
N LEU A 210 -8.02 29.52 -3.44
CA LEU A 210 -8.47 28.13 -3.45
C LEU A 210 -9.92 27.98 -2.96
N GLU A 211 -10.31 28.69 -1.90
CA GLU A 211 -11.68 28.67 -1.36
C GLU A 211 -12.71 29.02 -2.43
N ALA A 212 -12.40 29.97 -3.31
CA ALA A 212 -13.27 30.36 -4.42
C ALA A 212 -13.40 29.28 -5.52
N ASN A 213 -12.42 28.37 -5.65
CA ASN A 213 -12.32 27.43 -6.76
C ASN A 213 -12.35 25.95 -6.34
N GLN A 214 -12.58 25.64 -5.06
CA GLN A 214 -12.45 24.29 -4.54
C GLN A 214 -13.60 23.33 -4.90
N ALA A 215 -14.81 23.85 -5.18
CA ALA A 215 -16.02 23.03 -5.25
C ALA A 215 -15.94 21.91 -6.33
N PRO A 216 -15.48 22.17 -7.57
CA PRO A 216 -15.33 21.12 -8.57
C PRO A 216 -14.32 20.05 -8.15
N ILE A 217 -13.26 20.46 -7.47
CA ILE A 217 -12.19 19.57 -6.99
C ILE A 217 -12.69 18.69 -5.86
N GLN A 218 -13.41 19.29 -4.92
CA GLN A 218 -13.98 18.59 -3.78
C GLN A 218 -15.00 17.55 -4.26
N SER A 219 -15.81 17.87 -5.27
CA SER A 219 -16.75 16.91 -5.87
C SER A 219 -16.07 15.67 -6.47
N VAL A 220 -14.97 15.85 -7.22
CA VAL A 220 -14.15 14.74 -7.73
C VAL A 220 -13.64 13.88 -6.58
N VAL A 221 -13.07 14.50 -5.56
CA VAL A 221 -12.51 13.80 -4.40
C VAL A 221 -13.60 13.03 -3.64
N ASP A 222 -14.76 13.66 -3.41
CA ASP A 222 -15.90 13.05 -2.71
C ASP A 222 -16.48 11.85 -3.46
N SER A 223 -16.35 11.81 -4.79
CA SER A 223 -16.77 10.66 -5.60
C SER A 223 -15.77 9.49 -5.57
N LEU A 224 -14.46 9.78 -5.51
CA LEU A 224 -13.41 8.76 -5.66
C LEU A 224 -12.88 8.24 -4.31
N ASP A 225 -12.82 9.07 -3.27
CA ASP A 225 -12.28 8.68 -1.96
C ASP A 225 -13.07 7.56 -1.27
N PRO A 226 -14.42 7.52 -1.31
CA PRO A 226 -15.19 6.40 -0.78
C PRO A 226 -14.86 5.09 -1.49
N LEU A 227 -14.84 5.09 -2.83
CA LEU A 227 -14.49 3.91 -3.63
C LEU A 227 -13.07 3.42 -3.33
N LEU A 228 -12.11 4.33 -3.19
CA LEU A 228 -10.75 3.97 -2.78
C LEU A 228 -10.69 3.38 -1.37
N THR A 229 -11.51 3.88 -0.46
CA THR A 229 -11.59 3.36 0.91
C THR A 229 -12.14 1.93 0.92
N GLU A 230 -13.18 1.66 0.13
CA GLU A 230 -13.74 0.32 -0.05
C GLU A 230 -12.73 -0.62 -0.70
N LEU A 231 -12.05 -0.21 -1.78
CA LEU A 231 -11.02 -1.02 -2.44
C LEU A 231 -9.83 -1.32 -1.53
N LYS A 232 -9.37 -0.34 -0.72
CA LYS A 232 -8.32 -0.56 0.30
C LYS A 232 -8.78 -1.57 1.34
N SER A 233 -10.04 -1.48 1.78
CA SER A 233 -10.63 -2.41 2.76
C SER A 233 -10.77 -3.81 2.18
N ALA A 234 -11.18 -3.95 0.91
CA ALA A 234 -11.26 -5.23 0.21
C ALA A 234 -9.88 -5.89 0.06
N VAL A 235 -8.86 -5.13 -0.35
CA VAL A 235 -7.47 -5.63 -0.41
C VAL A 235 -6.97 -6.08 0.97
N ALA A 236 -7.29 -5.35 2.03
CA ALA A 236 -6.95 -5.72 3.40
C ALA A 236 -7.67 -7.02 3.82
N LEU A 237 -8.96 -7.16 3.51
CA LEU A 237 -9.74 -8.35 3.82
C LEU A 237 -9.18 -9.59 3.12
N VAL A 238 -8.90 -9.51 1.81
CA VAL A 238 -8.26 -10.60 1.06
C VAL A 238 -6.93 -10.98 1.72
N SER A 239 -6.13 -9.99 2.14
CA SER A 239 -4.86 -10.24 2.83
C SER A 239 -5.03 -10.98 4.16
N ILE A 240 -6.10 -10.70 4.93
CA ILE A 240 -6.43 -11.43 6.16
C ILE A 240 -6.78 -12.90 5.83
N THR A 241 -7.51 -13.15 4.75
CA THR A 241 -7.84 -14.51 4.29
C THR A 241 -6.58 -15.36 4.06
N ARG A 242 -5.47 -14.77 3.59
CA ARG A 242 -4.18 -15.47 3.47
C ARG A 242 -3.72 -16.08 4.79
N GLY A 243 -3.88 -15.35 5.90
CA GLY A 243 -3.52 -15.81 7.24
C GLY A 243 -4.36 -17.03 7.65
N LEU A 244 -5.68 -16.94 7.45
CA LEU A 244 -6.60 -18.05 7.74
C LEU A 244 -6.30 -19.30 6.91
N ILE A 245 -5.98 -19.13 5.62
CA ILE A 245 -5.59 -20.25 4.76
C ILE A 245 -4.25 -20.82 5.23
N LYS A 246 -3.27 -19.97 5.57
CA LYS A 246 -1.97 -20.41 6.07
C LYS A 246 -2.10 -21.27 7.32
N ASP A 247 -2.99 -20.93 8.24
CA ASP A 247 -3.23 -21.71 9.46
C ASP A 247 -3.82 -23.09 9.16
N LYS A 248 -4.75 -23.18 8.20
CA LYS A 248 -5.26 -24.47 7.71
C LYS A 248 -4.22 -25.29 6.95
N CYS A 249 -3.35 -24.61 6.22
CA CYS A 249 -2.29 -25.21 5.41
C CYS A 249 -0.98 -25.44 6.18
N ASN A 250 -1.01 -25.20 7.50
CA ASN A 250 0.12 -25.49 8.37
C ASN A 250 0.27 -27.01 8.50
N PRO A 251 1.42 -27.59 8.10
CA PRO A 251 1.67 -29.01 8.29
C PRO A 251 1.61 -29.33 9.79
N LYS A 252 0.61 -30.13 10.19
CA LYS A 252 0.52 -30.68 11.54
C LYS A 252 1.38 -31.94 11.57
N TYR A 253 2.46 -31.88 12.32
CA TYR A 253 3.27 -33.05 12.69
C TYR A 253 2.58 -33.82 13.82
#